data_AF-Q9P2Z7-F1
#
_entry.id   AF-Q9P2Z7-F1
#
_cell.length_a   1.000
_cell.length_b   1.000
_cell.length_c   1.000
_cell.angle_alpha   90.00
_cell.angle_beta   90.00
_cell.angle_gamma   90.00
#
_symmetry.space_group_name_H-M   'P 1'
#
loop_
_entity.id
_entity.type
_entity.pdbx_description
1 polymer ?
#
loop_
_entity_poly.entity_id
_entity_poly.type
_entity_poly.pdbx_seq_one_letter_code
_entity_poly.pdbx_strand_id
1 'polypeptide(L)'
;SASIGSLCADARMYGVLPWNAFPGKVCGSNLLSICKTAEFQMTFHLFIAAFVGAAATLVSLLTFMIAATYNFAVLKLMGRGTKF
;
A
#
# COMPACT_ATOMS: atom_id res chain seq x y z
N SER A 1 18.51 14.09 13.98
CA SER A 1 17.43 13.23 14.47
C SER A 1 16.15 14.04 14.55
N ALA A 2 15.04 13.55 13.98
CA ALA A 2 13.74 14.19 14.18
C ALA A 2 13.27 13.93 15.62
N SER A 3 12.99 14.98 16.38
CA SER A 3 12.46 14.87 17.74
C SER A 3 10.98 14.49 17.67
N ILE A 4 10.47 13.69 18.62
CA ILE A 4 9.04 13.29 18.63
C ILE A 4 8.11 14.51 18.54
N GLY A 5 8.52 15.64 19.14
CA GLY A 5 7.81 16.93 19.14
C GLY A 5 7.58 17.55 17.75
N SER A 6 8.38 17.17 16.74
CA SER A 6 8.20 17.63 15.36
C SER A 6 7.51 16.60 14.46
N LEU A 7 7.17 15.42 15.00
CA LEU A 7 6.47 14.38 14.24
C LEU A 7 4.96 14.59 14.35
N CYS A 8 4.32 14.64 13.19
CA CYS A 8 2.88 14.76 13.05
C CYS A 8 2.39 13.68 12.08
N ALA A 9 1.38 12.94 12.47
CA ALA A 9 0.72 11.96 11.62
C ALA A 9 -0.77 12.24 11.55
N ASP A 10 -1.39 11.98 10.40
CA ASP A 10 -2.85 11.99 10.29
C ASP A 10 -3.40 10.67 10.79
N ALA A 11 -4.12 10.71 11.91
CA ALA A 11 -4.65 9.53 12.58
C ALA A 11 -5.76 8.84 11.77
N ARG A 12 -6.41 9.56 10.84
CA ARG A 12 -7.53 9.03 10.04
C ARG A 12 -7.07 7.95 9.05
N MET A 13 -5.82 8.05 8.58
CA MET A 13 -5.22 7.08 7.66
C MET A 13 -5.05 5.70 8.30
N TYR A 14 -4.91 5.65 9.62
CA TYR A 14 -4.78 4.43 10.40
C TYR A 14 -6.13 3.96 10.99
N GLY A 15 -7.24 4.64 10.68
CA GLY A 15 -8.57 4.27 11.17
C GLY A 15 -8.83 4.51 12.66
N VAL A 16 -7.89 5.12 13.40
CA VAL A 16 -8.07 5.44 14.84
C VAL A 16 -8.98 6.65 15.07
N LEU A 17 -9.08 7.56 14.10
CA LEU A 17 -10.01 8.70 14.13
C LEU A 17 -11.01 8.59 12.96
N PRO A 18 -12.29 8.95 13.17
CA PRO A 18 -13.24 9.03 12.07
C PRO A 18 -12.84 10.13 11.08
N TRP A 19 -13.25 10.01 9.82
CA TRP A 19 -12.82 10.94 8.75
C TRP A 19 -13.19 12.40 9.01
N ASN A 20 -14.27 12.61 9.78
CA ASN A 20 -14.81 13.91 10.18
C ASN A 20 -14.17 14.49 11.46
N ALA A 21 -13.21 13.80 12.09
CA ALA A 21 -12.56 14.29 13.29
C ALA A 21 -11.61 15.46 12.99
N PHE A 22 -11.73 16.53 13.77
CA PHE A 22 -10.82 17.67 13.75
C PHE A 22 -10.31 17.97 15.17
N PRO A 23 -8.99 18.09 15.37
CA PRO A 23 -7.92 17.93 14.40
C PRO A 23 -7.66 16.46 14.04
N GLY A 24 -7.58 16.14 12.75
CA GLY A 24 -7.24 14.79 12.27
C GLY A 24 -5.74 14.47 12.36
N LYS A 25 -4.90 15.50 12.55
CA LYS A 25 -3.45 15.36 12.72
C LYS A 25 -3.07 15.39 14.19
N VAL A 26 -2.25 14.44 14.60
CA VAL A 26 -1.75 14.32 15.96
C VAL A 26 -0.22 14.44 15.93
N CYS A 27 0.31 15.28 16.80
CA CYS A 27 1.74 15.58 16.85
C CYS A 27 2.33 15.34 18.24
N GLY A 28 3.65 15.14 18.29
CA GLY A 28 4.40 15.24 19.54
C GLY A 28 4.02 14.19 20.59
N SER A 29 3.93 14.64 21.83
CA SER A 29 3.62 13.79 22.99
C SER A 29 2.24 13.11 22.88
N ASN A 30 1.28 13.75 22.21
CA ASN A 30 -0.05 13.16 21.94
C ASN A 30 0.04 12.00 20.94
N LEU A 31 0.94 12.10 19.96
CA LEU A 31 1.17 10.99 19.03
C LEU A 31 1.85 9.82 19.75
N LEU A 32 2.75 10.11 20.70
CA LEU A 32 3.43 9.10 21.49
C LEU A 32 2.47 8.30 22.38
N SER A 33 1.48 8.96 23.00
CA SER A 33 0.48 8.28 23.81
C SER A 33 -0.43 7.37 22.98
N ILE A 34 -0.84 7.81 21.78
CA ILE A 34 -1.64 7.00 20.85
C ILE A 34 -0.82 5.81 20.32
N CYS A 35 0.46 6.00 20.03
CA CYS A 35 1.34 4.94 19.54
C CYS A 35 1.47 3.76 20.51
N LYS A 36 1.30 4.00 21.83
CA LYS A 36 1.32 2.94 22.85
C LYS A 36 -0.01 2.21 23.02
N THR A 37 -1.07 2.63 22.31
CA THR A 37 -2.36 1.93 22.35
C THR A 37 -2.33 0.68 21.47
N ALA A 38 -2.99 -0.39 21.91
CA ALA A 38 -3.10 -1.62 21.14
C ALA A 38 -3.84 -1.41 19.81
N GLU A 39 -4.85 -0.54 19.80
CA GLU A 39 -5.62 -0.17 18.61
C GLU A 39 -4.72 0.39 17.50
N PHE A 40 -3.89 1.40 17.82
CA PHE A 40 -2.99 1.99 16.83
C PHE A 40 -1.92 1.01 16.35
N GLN A 41 -1.38 0.18 17.24
CA GLN A 41 -0.35 -0.79 16.86
C GLN A 41 -0.89 -1.81 15.87
N MET A 42 -2.08 -2.36 16.11
CA MET A 42 -2.74 -3.28 15.20
C MET A 42 -3.05 -2.64 13.84
N THR A 43 -3.66 -1.44 13.82
CA THR A 43 -3.99 -0.78 12.55
C THR A 43 -2.77 -0.33 11.78
N PHE A 44 -1.69 0.06 12.47
CA PHE A 44 -0.41 0.37 11.84
C PHE A 44 0.20 -0.85 11.14
N HIS A 45 0.16 -2.03 11.75
CA HIS A 45 0.62 -3.25 11.08
C HIS A 45 -0.27 -3.63 9.90
N LEU A 46 -1.59 -3.52 10.03
CA LEU A 46 -2.51 -3.76 8.91
C LEU A 46 -2.27 -2.79 7.76
N PHE A 47 -2.00 -1.53 8.06
CA PHE A 47 -1.64 -0.52 7.07
C PHE A 47 -0.38 -0.93 6.29
N ILE A 48 0.69 -1.33 6.98
CA ILE A 48 1.91 -1.81 6.31
C ILE A 48 1.63 -3.06 5.49
N ALA A 49 0.91 -4.04 6.06
CA ALA A 49 0.57 -5.28 5.36
C ALA A 49 -0.24 -5.03 4.08
N ALA A 50 -1.18 -4.09 4.11
CA ALA A 50 -1.95 -3.69 2.93
C ALA A 50 -1.07 -3.05 1.85
N PHE A 51 -0.12 -2.18 2.22
CA PHE A 51 0.82 -1.58 1.27
C PHE A 51 1.76 -2.60 0.64
N VAL A 52 2.29 -3.53 1.44
CA VAL A 52 3.13 -4.63 0.94
C VAL A 52 2.31 -5.54 0.02
N GLY A 53 1.06 -5.85 0.39
CA GLY A 53 0.14 -6.62 -0.44
C GLY A 53 -0.16 -5.94 -1.77
N ALA A 54 -0.44 -4.63 -1.76
CA ALA A 54 -0.66 -3.85 -2.96
C ALA A 54 0.59 -3.79 -3.86
N ALA A 55 1.79 -3.66 -3.28
CA ALA A 55 3.03 -3.71 -4.04
C ALA A 55 3.24 -5.08 -4.69
N ALA A 56 2.99 -6.18 -3.97
CA ALA A 56 3.12 -7.54 -4.48
C ALA A 56 2.14 -7.83 -5.63
N THR A 57 0.89 -7.36 -5.53
CA THR A 57 -0.10 -7.54 -6.61
C THR A 57 0.23 -6.71 -7.84
N LEU A 58 0.75 -5.49 -7.67
CA LEU A 58 1.20 -4.68 -8.79
C LEU A 58 2.35 -5.36 -9.55
N VAL A 59 3.35 -5.88 -8.82
CA VAL A 59 4.46 -6.61 -9.44
C VAL A 59 3.94 -7.85 -10.18
N SER A 60 3.12 -8.68 -9.53
CA SER A 60 2.61 -9.91 -10.17
C SER A 60 1.77 -9.62 -11.42
N LEU A 61 0.94 -8.59 -11.38
CA LEU A 61 0.12 -8.17 -12.52
C LEU A 61 1.00 -7.70 -13.69
N LEU A 62 2.04 -6.91 -13.43
CA LEU A 62 2.97 -6.46 -14.46
C LEU A 62 3.67 -7.64 -15.13
N THR A 63 4.22 -8.59 -14.36
CA THR A 63 4.88 -9.77 -14.93
C THR A 63 3.91 -10.62 -15.74
N PHE A 64 2.68 -10.80 -15.24
CA PHE A 64 1.63 -11.53 -15.96
C PHE A 64 1.29 -10.85 -17.30
N MET A 65 1.10 -9.53 -17.31
CA MET A 65 0.78 -8.79 -18.53
C MET A 65 1.89 -8.90 -19.58
N ILE A 66 3.16 -8.82 -19.16
CA ILE A 66 4.33 -8.99 -20.05
C ILE A 66 4.32 -10.39 -20.66
N ALA A 67 4.17 -11.43 -19.84
CA ALA A 67 4.14 -12.82 -20.29
C ALA A 67 2.96 -13.11 -21.22
N ALA A 68 1.76 -12.63 -20.88
CA ALA A 68 0.57 -12.78 -21.70
C ALA A 68 0.73 -12.07 -23.06
N THR A 69 1.30 -10.85 -23.07
CA THR A 69 1.56 -10.10 -24.31
C THR A 69 2.57 -10.82 -25.19
N TYR A 70 3.63 -11.37 -24.60
CA TYR A 70 4.62 -12.17 -25.33
C TYR A 70 3.99 -13.42 -25.95
N ASN A 71 3.24 -14.20 -25.16
CA ASN A 71 2.55 -15.40 -25.64
C ASN A 71 1.57 -15.07 -26.77
N PHE A 72 0.79 -13.99 -26.62
CA PHE A 72 -0.10 -13.53 -27.67
C PHE A 72 0.65 -13.15 -28.96
N ALA A 73 1.76 -12.43 -28.85
CA ALA A 73 2.58 -12.05 -30.00
C ALA A 73 3.15 -13.27 -30.71
N VAL A 74 3.70 -14.24 -29.96
CA VAL A 74 4.23 -15.50 -30.51
C VAL A 74 3.14 -16.27 -31.25
N LEU A 75 1.98 -16.50 -30.61
CA LEU A 75 0.86 -17.20 -31.25
C LEU A 75 0.39 -16.48 -32.52
N LYS A 76 0.35 -15.15 -32.51
CA LYS A 76 -0.07 -14.34 -33.66
C LYS A 76 0.94 -14.39 -34.81
N LEU A 77 2.24 -14.43 -34.52
CA LEU A 77 3.29 -14.51 -35.55
C LEU A 77 3.42 -15.93 -36.11
N MET A 78 3.46 -16.94 -35.25
CA MET A 78 3.58 -18.34 -35.67
C MET A 78 2.31 -18.86 -36.34
N GLY A 79 1.12 -18.48 -35.85
CA GLY A 79 -0.16 -18.83 -36.48
C GLY A 79 -0.37 -18.20 -37.87
N ARG A 80 0.36 -17.12 -38.20
CA ARG A 80 0.41 -16.54 -39.55
C ARG A 80 1.45 -17.23 -40.45
N GLY A 81 2.46 -17.88 -39.88
CA GLY A 81 3.51 -18.62 -40.59
C GLY A 81 3.14 -20.08 -40.90
N THR A 82 2.23 -20.69 -40.14
CA THR A 82 1.65 -22.02 -40.43
C THR A 82 0.41 -21.93 -41.32
N LYS A 83 0.45 -21.08 -42.34
CA LYS A 83 -0.44 -21.18 -43.49
C LYS A 83 0.36 -21.85 -44.62
N PHE A 84 0.63 -23.14 -44.46
CA PHE A 84 1.00 -24.02 -45.56
C PHE A 84 -0.29 -24.59 -46.15
#